data_AF-A0A662C8P5-F1
#
_entry.id   AF-A0A662C8P5-F1
#
_cell.length_a   1.000
_cell.length_b   1.000
_cell.length_c   1.000
_cell.angle_alpha   90.00
_cell.angle_beta   90.00
_cell.angle_gamma   90.00
#
_symmetry.space_group_name_H-M   'P 1'
#
loop_
_entity.id
_entity.type
_entity.pdbx_description
1 polymer ?
#
loop_
_entity_poly.entity_id
_entity_poly.type
_entity_poly.pdbx_seq_one_letter_code
_entity_poly.pdbx_strand_id
1 'polypeptide(L)'
;DKKGFRFIHLLSPCPTGWGFPEDKTITMARMAVESGAYHLMEWEGEGWQTTYHPSFQIKVEDYLQAQTRFAHLTGEELQEIARRTAKYWERVSRSE
;
A
#
# COMPACT_ATOMS: atom_id res chain seq x y z
N ASP A 1 -2.48 28.76 -5.58
CA ASP A 1 -2.06 28.04 -6.80
C ASP A 1 -0.59 27.68 -6.79
N LYS A 2 -0.27 26.39 -6.78
CA LYS A 2 1.10 25.92 -7.05
C LYS A 2 1.42 26.12 -8.55
N LYS A 3 2.68 26.42 -8.90
CA LYS A 3 3.10 26.59 -10.31
C LYS A 3 4.20 25.58 -10.63
N GLY A 4 4.25 25.10 -11.88
CA GLY A 4 5.25 24.14 -12.33
C GLY A 4 4.76 22.68 -12.35
N PHE A 5 5.73 21.77 -12.51
CA PHE A 5 5.49 20.32 -12.62
C PHE A 5 4.84 19.77 -11.34
N ARG A 6 3.94 18.81 -11.55
CA ARG A 6 3.29 18.06 -10.49
C ARG A 6 3.22 16.61 -10.90
N PHE A 7 3.40 15.73 -9.92
CA PHE A 7 3.33 14.29 -10.11
C PHE A 7 2.34 13.71 -9.11
N ILE A 8 1.50 12.79 -9.60
CA ILE A 8 0.58 12.01 -8.77
C ILE A 8 0.82 10.55 -9.12
N HIS A 9 1.25 9.77 -8.13
CA HIS A 9 1.26 8.32 -8.24
C HIS A 9 -0.06 7.79 -7.67
N LEU A 10 -0.87 7.20 -8.54
CA LEU A 10 -2.20 6.69 -8.19
C LEU A 10 -2.20 5.15 -8.20
N LEU A 11 -2.62 4.54 -7.11
CA LEU A 11 -2.95 3.12 -7.09
C LEU A 11 -4.29 2.88 -7.77
N SER A 12 -4.28 2.12 -8.86
CA SER A 12 -5.50 1.70 -9.55
C SER A 12 -5.59 0.17 -9.55
N PRO A 13 -6.35 -0.44 -8.61
CA PRO A 13 -6.57 -1.88 -8.62
C PRO A 13 -7.17 -2.36 -9.93
N CYS A 14 -6.61 -3.43 -10.48
CA CYS A 14 -7.05 -4.03 -11.74
C CYS A 14 -7.57 -5.44 -11.46
N PRO A 15 -8.90 -5.66 -11.42
CA PRO A 15 -9.49 -6.97 -11.13
C PRO A 15 -8.93 -8.09 -12.01
N THR A 16 -8.86 -7.85 -13.32
CA THR A 16 -8.34 -8.81 -14.30
C THR A 16 -6.85 -9.11 -14.10
N GLY A 17 -6.03 -8.08 -13.90
CA GLY A 17 -4.58 -8.24 -13.80
C GLY A 17 -4.11 -8.77 -12.44
N TRP A 18 -4.86 -8.51 -11.38
CA TRP A 18 -4.49 -8.91 -10.01
C TRP A 18 -5.23 -10.17 -9.57
N GLY A 19 -6.33 -10.51 -10.25
CA GLY A 19 -7.15 -11.69 -9.99
C GLY A 19 -7.95 -11.55 -8.70
N PHE A 20 -8.91 -10.65 -8.69
CA PHE A 20 -9.92 -10.52 -7.64
C PHE A 20 -11.28 -10.14 -8.27
N PRO A 21 -12.42 -10.34 -7.59
CA PRO A 21 -13.74 -10.02 -8.14
C PRO A 21 -13.92 -8.53 -8.43
N GLU A 22 -14.58 -8.19 -9.54
CA GLU A 22 -14.75 -6.80 -10.00
C GLU A 22 -15.44 -5.88 -8.98
N ASP A 23 -16.41 -6.42 -8.21
CA ASP A 23 -17.13 -5.73 -7.15
C ASP A 23 -16.25 -5.38 -5.93
N LYS A 24 -15.02 -5.92 -5.85
CA LYS A 24 -14.07 -5.69 -4.74
C LYS A 24 -13.03 -4.62 -5.02
N THR A 25 -13.12 -3.90 -6.14
CA THR A 25 -12.13 -2.87 -6.51
C THR A 25 -11.87 -1.85 -5.41
N ILE A 26 -12.93 -1.32 -4.77
CA ILE A 26 -12.81 -0.35 -3.68
C ILE A 26 -12.25 -1.00 -2.41
N THR A 27 -12.68 -2.22 -2.10
CA THR A 27 -12.16 -3.00 -0.98
C THR A 27 -10.65 -3.24 -1.14
N MET A 28 -10.20 -3.61 -2.34
CA MET A 28 -8.80 -3.85 -2.65
C MET A 28 -7.93 -2.59 -2.49
N ALA A 29 -8.41 -1.44 -2.96
CA ALA A 29 -7.74 -0.16 -2.74
C ALA A 29 -7.59 0.16 -1.25
N ARG A 30 -8.66 -0.04 -0.47
CA ARG A 30 -8.64 0.19 0.98
C ARG A 30 -7.69 -0.78 1.70
N MET A 31 -7.70 -2.07 1.32
CA MET A 31 -6.78 -3.07 1.87
C MET A 31 -5.32 -2.70 1.61
N ALA A 32 -4.99 -2.20 0.42
CA ALA A 32 -3.62 -1.78 0.11
C ALA A 32 -3.13 -0.67 1.05
N VAL A 33 -3.99 0.31 1.35
CA VAL A 33 -3.64 1.40 2.27
C VAL A 33 -3.63 0.92 3.73
N GLU A 34 -4.72 0.28 4.20
CA GLU A 34 -4.86 -0.17 5.60
C GLU A 34 -3.82 -1.20 6.04
N SER A 35 -3.32 -2.02 5.10
CA SER A 35 -2.24 -2.96 5.38
C SER A 35 -0.85 -2.34 5.34
N GLY A 36 -0.74 -1.06 4.95
CA GLY A 36 0.54 -0.39 4.78
C GLY A 36 1.28 -0.76 3.50
N ALA A 37 0.67 -1.53 2.59
CA ALA A 37 1.26 -1.87 1.30
C ALA A 37 1.35 -0.67 0.34
N TYR A 38 0.50 0.35 0.53
CA TYR A 38 0.50 1.60 -0.21
C TYR A 38 0.46 2.79 0.75
N HIS A 39 1.45 3.67 0.66
CA HIS A 39 1.59 4.83 1.54
C HIS A 39 1.02 6.10 0.86
N LEU A 40 0.05 6.72 1.51
CA LEU A 40 -0.51 8.01 1.10
C LEU A 40 0.32 9.15 1.72
N MET A 41 1.03 9.87 0.86
CA MET A 41 1.93 10.95 1.27
C MET A 41 1.98 12.06 0.22
N GLU A 42 2.35 13.25 0.67
CA GLU A 42 2.56 14.43 -0.17
C GLU A 42 3.98 14.98 0.02
N TRP A 43 4.56 15.53 -1.05
CA TRP A 43 5.81 16.30 -0.97
C TRP A 43 5.55 17.72 -1.44
N GLU A 44 5.75 18.67 -0.54
CA GLU A 44 5.45 20.08 -0.80
C GLU A 44 6.69 20.99 -0.76
N GLY A 45 7.88 20.44 -1.01
CA GLY A 45 9.15 21.19 -1.06
C GLY A 45 9.91 21.24 0.26
N GLU A 46 9.26 20.92 1.38
CA GLU A 46 9.87 20.92 2.73
C GLU A 46 10.07 19.51 3.31
N GLY A 47 9.68 18.46 2.58
CA GLY A 47 9.77 17.07 3.01
C GLY A 47 8.56 16.25 2.59
N TRP A 48 8.58 14.96 2.92
CA TRP A 48 7.43 14.07 2.77
C TRP A 48 6.53 14.20 4.00
N GLN A 49 5.23 14.29 3.78
CA GLN A 49 4.22 14.26 4.83
C GLN A 49 3.26 13.10 4.58
N THR A 50 3.07 12.23 5.56
CA THR A 50 2.03 11.20 5.53
C THR A 50 0.67 11.89 5.63
N THR A 51 -0.21 11.63 4.67
CA THR A 51 -1.57 12.20 4.67
C THR A 51 -2.60 11.26 5.27
N TYR A 52 -2.23 9.99 5.45
CA TYR A 52 -3.09 8.98 6.06
C TYR A 52 -2.26 7.94 6.81
N HIS A 53 -2.54 7.76 8.09
CA HIS A 53 -1.95 6.71 8.92
C HIS A 53 -2.86 5.48 8.91
N PRO A 54 -2.40 4.33 8.37
CA PRO A 54 -3.16 3.09 8.39
C PRO A 54 -3.46 2.61 9.81
N SER A 55 -4.60 1.93 9.99
CA SER A 55 -4.91 1.27 11.27
C SER A 55 -4.07 0.01 11.52
N PHE A 56 -3.50 -0.57 10.45
CA PHE A 56 -2.82 -1.87 10.44
C PHE A 56 -3.67 -3.04 10.97
N GLN A 57 -5.00 -2.89 10.99
CA GLN A 57 -5.91 -4.00 11.33
C GLN A 57 -5.96 -5.07 10.24
N ILE A 58 -5.64 -4.70 9.00
CA ILE A 58 -5.51 -5.62 7.87
C ILE A 58 -4.03 -5.99 7.76
N LYS A 59 -3.71 -7.29 7.78
CA LYS A 59 -2.34 -7.74 7.58
C LYS A 59 -1.97 -7.59 6.10
N VAL A 60 -0.70 -7.30 5.80
CA VAL A 60 -0.25 -7.20 4.41
C VAL A 60 -0.36 -8.54 3.70
N GLU A 61 -0.20 -9.64 4.44
CA GLU A 61 -0.41 -10.99 3.95
C GLU A 61 -1.86 -11.20 3.47
N ASP A 62 -2.86 -10.69 4.21
CA ASP A 62 -4.28 -10.81 3.82
C ASP A 62 -4.56 -10.03 2.53
N TYR A 63 -3.95 -8.84 2.38
CA TYR A 63 -4.02 -8.07 1.14
C TYR A 63 -3.38 -8.84 -0.04
N LEU A 64 -2.20 -9.43 0.15
CA LEU A 64 -1.50 -10.19 -0.89
C LEU A 64 -2.30 -11.44 -1.29
N GLN A 65 -2.79 -12.20 -0.31
CA GLN A 65 -3.53 -13.44 -0.54
C GLN A 65 -4.90 -13.22 -1.20
N ALA A 66 -5.48 -12.03 -1.09
CA ALA A 66 -6.70 -11.67 -1.78
C ALA A 66 -6.55 -11.50 -3.32
N GLN A 67 -5.35 -11.70 -3.86
CA GLN A 67 -5.01 -11.48 -5.27
C GLN A 67 -4.33 -12.72 -5.87
N THR A 68 -4.84 -13.26 -6.98
CA THR A 68 -4.22 -14.45 -7.60
C THR A 68 -2.79 -14.20 -8.10
N ARG A 69 -2.43 -12.95 -8.43
CA ARG A 69 -1.05 -12.63 -8.86
C ARG A 69 0.02 -12.97 -7.82
N PHE A 70 -0.35 -13.14 -6.56
CA PHE A 70 0.54 -13.52 -5.46
C PHE A 70 0.37 -14.96 -4.99
N ALA A 71 -0.44 -15.78 -5.68
CA ALA A 71 -0.70 -17.17 -5.29
C ALA A 71 0.53 -18.08 -5.30
N HIS A 72 1.62 -17.67 -5.95
CA HIS A 72 2.89 -18.40 -6.00
C HIS A 72 3.79 -18.15 -4.78
N LEU A 73 3.47 -17.15 -3.94
CA LEU A 73 4.29 -16.81 -2.78
C LEU A 73 4.18 -17.89 -1.70
N THR A 74 5.32 -18.26 -1.16
CA THR A 74 5.44 -19.15 0.00
C THR A 74 5.13 -18.39 1.29
N GLY A 75 4.88 -19.14 2.38
CA GLY A 75 4.70 -18.56 3.70
C GLY A 75 5.92 -17.76 4.18
N GLU A 76 7.14 -18.20 3.84
CA GLU A 76 8.37 -17.49 4.19
C GLU A 76 8.48 -16.15 3.46
N GLU A 77 8.14 -16.10 2.16
CA GLU A 77 8.14 -14.87 1.37
C GLU A 77 7.08 -13.88 1.87
N LEU A 78 5.88 -14.36 2.21
CA LEU A 78 4.85 -13.52 2.82
C LEU A 78 5.33 -12.90 4.13
N GLN A 79 5.99 -13.68 4.99
CA GLN A 79 6.56 -13.19 6.25
C GLN A 79 7.72 -12.20 6.03
N GLU A 80 8.54 -12.39 5.00
CA GLU A 80 9.56 -11.42 4.62
C GLU A 80 8.94 -10.10 4.15
N ILE A 81 7.88 -10.15 3.35
CA ILE A 81 7.16 -8.94 2.91
C ILE A 81 6.51 -8.23 4.10
N ALA A 82 5.92 -8.97 5.04
CA ALA A 82 5.37 -8.42 6.28
C ALA A 82 6.44 -7.68 7.11
N ARG A 83 7.60 -8.32 7.31
CA ARG A 83 8.74 -7.69 8.01
C ARG A 83 9.25 -6.44 7.31
N ARG A 84 9.35 -6.46 5.97
CA ARG A 84 9.76 -5.27 5.19
C ARG A 84 8.75 -4.14 5.29
N THR A 85 7.46 -4.47 5.27
CA THR A 85 6.37 -3.50 5.42
C THR A 85 6.43 -2.84 6.80
N ALA A 86 6.57 -3.63 7.88
CA ALA A 86 6.74 -3.10 9.23
C ALA A 86 7.97 -2.20 9.36
N LYS A 87 9.14 -2.64 8.86
CA LYS A 87 10.38 -1.85 8.87
C LYS A 87 10.30 -0.58 8.03
N TYR A 88 9.48 -0.57 6.97
CA TYR A 88 9.20 0.64 6.21
C TYR A 88 8.46 1.65 7.08
N TRP A 89 7.36 1.23 7.71
CA TRP A 89 6.56 2.11 8.57
C TRP A 89 7.29 2.57 9.84
N GLU A 90 8.17 1.75 10.43
CA GLU A 90 9.06 2.19 11.51
C GLU A 90 9.99 3.34 11.07
N ARG A 91 10.42 3.37 9.81
CA ARG A 91 11.25 4.47 9.29
C ARG A 91 10.42 5.70 9.01
N VAL A 92 9.23 5.55 8.43
CA VAL A 92 8.29 6.64 8.18
C VAL A 92 7.96 7.36 9.50
N SER A 93 7.56 6.62 10.54
CA SER A 93 7.21 7.20 11.85
C SER A 93 8.39 7.84 12.59
N ARG A 94 9.63 7.58 12.20
CA ARG A 94 10.83 8.24 12.76
C ARG A 94 11.25 9.49 11.99
N SER A 95 10.79 9.62 10.75
CA SER A 95 11.10 10.75 9.87
C SER A 95 10.06 11.87 9.94
N GLU A 96 8.92 11.60 10.58
CA GLU A 96 7.93 12.58 11.03
C GLU A 96 8.37 13.26 12.33
#